data_AF-A0A9Q3KP14-F1
#
_entry.id   AF-A0A9Q3KP14-F1
#
_cell.length_a   1.000
_cell.length_b   1.000
_cell.length_c   1.000
_cell.angle_alpha   90.00
_cell.angle_beta   90.00
_cell.angle_gamma   90.00
#
_symmetry.space_group_name_H-M   'P 1'
#
loop_
_entity.id
_entity.type
_entity.pdbx_description
1 polymer ?
#
loop_
_entity_poly.entity_id
_entity_poly.type
_entity_poly.pdbx_seq_one_letter_code
_entity_poly.pdbx_strand_id
1 'polypeptide(L)'
;MALTDRTLINTILHECHDSVAAGHLSEDRTLERVKTCSWWPNWKKDVIEYCQTCDRCQKANRATGKKFGMMIQIQEPKSPWEIVHMDWVTALPPGGDRSYNACLVLVDRYSKTPMFLPCHKDDTAMDTAIMIWNKVISHTGLFQNITRDRDPKFFSELWTNLHNLFGTKLSFSTVYHPQTDGLAERMIQTLEDMIKRFRAYVVEFKDSDFFTHDWCTLIPALELAYKTSIHYSTGKTPAMPEKGWNPRLPYDTLKKDLVDIHPTASSFKIILDKARHHANRCMQDCFKYANERWDKSHKPPELKIGDLVLVSTLNFNNIKGPKKLKDSFAGPFMIKALHGPNAVQLELTGELMNKHSTIPCKSDKTLQLK
;
A
#
# COMPACT_ATOMS: atom_id res chain seq x y z
N MET A 1 32.87 -19.69 2.62
CA MET A 1 32.92 -21.04 2.02
C MET A 1 31.83 -21.08 0.96
N ALA A 2 32.15 -21.42 -0.29
CA ALA A 2 31.16 -21.51 -1.35
C ALA A 2 30.35 -22.79 -1.19
N LEU A 3 29.03 -22.70 -1.11
CA LEU A 3 28.17 -23.87 -1.12
C LEU A 3 28.23 -24.54 -2.50
N THR A 4 28.54 -25.83 -2.53
CA THR A 4 28.60 -26.63 -3.77
C THR A 4 27.61 -27.79 -3.77
N ASP A 5 27.05 -28.13 -2.61
CA ASP A 5 26.05 -29.18 -2.48
C ASP A 5 24.67 -28.70 -2.95
N ARG A 6 24.14 -29.34 -4.00
CA ARG A 6 22.83 -29.00 -4.58
C ARG A 6 21.67 -29.30 -3.65
N THR A 7 21.78 -30.34 -2.83
CA THR A 7 20.74 -30.70 -1.85
C THR A 7 20.57 -29.58 -0.83
N LEU A 8 21.68 -29.11 -0.26
CA LEU A 8 21.69 -27.98 0.67
C LEU A 8 21.26 -26.65 0.02
N ILE A 9 21.65 -26.40 -1.24
CA ILE A 9 21.17 -25.22 -2.01
C ILE A 9 19.64 -25.25 -2.15
N ASN A 10 19.05 -26.38 -2.50
CA ASN A 10 17.60 -26.51 -2.60
C ASN A 10 16.91 -26.33 -1.26
N THR A 11 17.49 -26.84 -0.17
CA THR A 11 16.98 -26.58 1.19
C THR A 11 17.03 -25.10 1.52
N ILE A 12 18.10 -24.38 1.17
CA ILE A 12 18.21 -22.92 1.41
C ILE A 12 17.18 -22.15 0.58
N LEU A 13 16.98 -22.51 -0.69
CA LEU A 13 15.96 -21.91 -1.54
C LEU A 13 14.56 -22.13 -0.96
N HIS A 14 14.27 -23.35 -0.51
CA HIS A 14 13.03 -23.69 0.19
C HIS A 14 12.87 -22.86 1.48
N GLU A 15 13.89 -22.81 2.33
CA GLU A 15 13.84 -22.05 3.57
C GLU A 15 13.69 -20.54 3.34
N CYS A 16 14.23 -20.01 2.24
CA CYS A 16 14.20 -18.58 1.93
C CYS A 16 12.96 -18.15 1.15
N HIS A 17 12.27 -19.08 0.49
CA HIS A 17 11.11 -18.82 -0.35
C HIS A 17 9.83 -19.50 0.16
N ASP A 18 9.83 -20.82 0.38
CA ASP A 18 8.64 -21.62 0.70
C ASP A 18 8.34 -21.72 2.20
N SER A 19 9.33 -21.53 3.06
CA SER A 19 9.09 -21.63 4.51
C SER A 19 8.03 -20.63 4.97
N VAL A 20 7.39 -20.96 6.08
CA VAL A 20 6.36 -20.14 6.73
C VAL A 20 6.87 -18.73 7.05
N ALA A 21 8.10 -18.67 7.59
CA ALA A 21 8.78 -17.44 7.89
C ALA A 21 9.22 -16.70 6.61
N ALA A 22 9.33 -17.41 5.49
CA ALA A 22 9.72 -16.86 4.21
C ALA A 22 8.58 -16.24 3.41
N GLY A 23 7.39 -16.85 3.40
CA GLY A 23 6.14 -16.26 2.93
C GLY A 23 5.97 -16.11 1.41
N HIS A 24 6.70 -16.88 0.59
CA HIS A 24 6.62 -16.84 -0.88
C HIS A 24 6.70 -15.41 -1.44
N LEU A 25 7.66 -14.65 -0.92
CA LEU A 25 7.86 -13.26 -1.30
C LEU A 25 8.48 -13.16 -2.71
N SER A 26 8.45 -11.95 -3.28
CA SER A 26 8.94 -11.70 -4.65
C SER A 26 10.40 -12.13 -4.85
N GLU A 27 10.81 -12.28 -6.10
CA GLU A 27 12.19 -12.60 -6.51
C GLU A 27 13.21 -11.73 -5.76
N ASP A 28 13.01 -10.42 -5.75
CA ASP A 28 13.88 -9.46 -5.05
C ASP A 28 13.99 -9.71 -3.54
N ARG A 29 12.89 -10.15 -2.91
CA ARG A 29 12.83 -10.43 -1.47
C ARG A 29 13.54 -11.74 -1.14
N THR A 30 13.34 -12.75 -1.98
CA THR A 30 14.00 -14.04 -1.85
C THR A 30 15.51 -13.88 -2.09
N LEU A 31 15.91 -13.05 -3.05
CA LEU A 31 17.31 -12.71 -3.32
C LEU A 31 18.00 -12.09 -2.10
N GLU A 32 17.38 -11.07 -1.48
CA GLU A 32 17.98 -10.45 -0.30
C GLU A 32 18.04 -11.41 0.90
N ARG A 33 17.08 -12.33 1.04
CA ARG A 33 17.12 -13.32 2.12
C ARG A 33 18.25 -14.34 1.92
N VAL A 34 18.37 -14.91 0.73
CA VAL A 34 19.45 -15.85 0.40
C VAL A 34 20.82 -15.19 0.60
N LYS A 35 20.96 -13.93 0.15
CA LYS A 35 22.18 -13.12 0.33
C LYS A 35 22.62 -12.97 1.79
N THR A 36 21.68 -13.00 2.74
CA THR A 36 21.99 -12.86 4.17
C THR A 36 22.42 -14.16 4.84
N CYS A 37 22.07 -15.32 4.29
CA CYS A 37 22.34 -16.62 4.92
C CYS A 37 23.36 -17.47 4.19
N SER A 38 23.52 -17.33 2.87
CA SER A 38 24.26 -18.28 2.04
C SER A 38 24.85 -17.67 0.77
N TRP A 39 25.85 -18.33 0.19
CA TRP A 39 26.41 -17.94 -1.11
C TRP A 39 26.95 -19.15 -1.89
N TRP A 40 26.64 -19.21 -3.20
CA TRP A 40 27.18 -20.18 -4.16
C TRP A 40 27.31 -19.57 -5.57
N PRO A 41 28.07 -20.18 -6.49
CA PRO A 41 28.13 -19.72 -7.87
C PRO A 41 26.73 -19.71 -8.53
N ASN A 42 26.37 -18.61 -9.19
CA ASN A 42 25.05 -18.41 -9.83
C ASN A 42 23.83 -18.35 -8.90
N TRP A 43 24.01 -18.16 -7.58
CA TRP A 43 22.90 -18.14 -6.61
C TRP A 43 21.74 -17.20 -6.97
N LYS A 44 22.01 -16.04 -7.58
CA LYS A 44 20.96 -15.12 -8.01
C LYS A 44 20.07 -15.71 -9.10
N LYS A 45 20.69 -16.42 -10.06
CA LYS A 45 19.97 -17.04 -11.17
C LYS A 45 19.10 -18.18 -10.63
N ASP A 46 19.67 -19.00 -9.76
CA ASP A 46 18.96 -20.11 -9.13
C ASP A 46 17.76 -19.61 -8.30
N VAL A 47 17.90 -18.51 -7.56
CA VAL A 47 16.79 -17.89 -6.82
C VAL A 47 15.68 -17.40 -7.74
N ILE A 48 16.04 -16.68 -8.82
CA ILE A 48 15.06 -16.17 -9.79
C ILE A 48 14.32 -17.34 -10.44
N GLU A 49 15.05 -18.35 -10.92
CA GLU A 49 14.48 -19.54 -11.54
C GLU A 49 13.57 -20.30 -10.58
N TYR A 50 13.98 -20.44 -9.32
CA TYR A 50 13.17 -21.07 -8.27
C TYR A 50 11.86 -20.32 -8.01
N CYS A 51 11.89 -18.99 -7.91
CA CYS A 51 10.69 -18.18 -7.74
C CYS A 51 9.77 -18.19 -8.98
N GLN A 52 10.36 -18.23 -10.19
CA GLN A 52 9.61 -18.27 -11.45
C GLN A 52 8.97 -19.64 -11.73
N THR A 53 9.55 -20.71 -11.20
CA THR A 53 9.03 -22.08 -11.33
C THR A 53 8.17 -22.50 -10.14
N CYS A 54 8.08 -21.68 -9.09
CA CYS A 54 7.22 -21.94 -7.94
C CYS A 54 5.74 -21.93 -8.35
N ASP A 55 5.13 -23.13 -8.39
CA ASP A 55 3.75 -23.36 -8.78
C ASP A 55 2.75 -22.50 -7.97
N ARG A 56 3.02 -22.32 -6.67
CA ARG A 56 2.21 -21.50 -5.76
C ARG A 56 2.23 -20.01 -6.15
N CYS A 57 3.41 -19.48 -6.51
CA CYS A 57 3.56 -18.08 -6.94
C CYS A 57 2.96 -17.84 -8.33
N GLN A 58 3.15 -18.78 -9.26
CA GLN A 58 2.65 -18.64 -10.63
C GLN A 58 1.12 -18.66 -10.69
N LYS A 59 0.47 -19.47 -9.87
CA LYS A 59 -1.01 -19.52 -9.78
C LYS A 59 -1.63 -18.31 -9.09
N ALA A 60 -0.87 -17.58 -8.26
CA ALA A 60 -1.38 -16.48 -7.43
C ALA A 60 -1.24 -15.08 -8.08
N ASN A 61 -0.29 -14.88 -8.99
CA ASN A 61 0.01 -13.55 -9.52
C ASN A 61 -1.00 -13.07 -10.59
N ARG A 62 -1.58 -11.87 -10.42
CA ARG A 62 -2.27 -11.13 -11.49
C ARG A 62 -1.25 -10.30 -12.29
N ALA A 63 -1.28 -10.39 -13.62
CA ALA A 63 -0.49 -9.54 -14.49
C ALA A 63 -0.86 -8.06 -14.28
N THR A 64 0.12 -7.24 -13.87
CA THR A 64 -0.10 -5.80 -13.62
C THR A 64 0.42 -4.99 -14.80
N GLY A 65 -0.49 -4.49 -15.64
CA GLY A 65 -0.15 -3.54 -16.71
C GLY A 65 0.19 -2.15 -16.15
N LYS A 66 1.09 -1.42 -16.82
CA LYS A 66 1.47 -0.05 -16.42
C LYS A 66 0.30 0.93 -16.62
N LYS A 67 -0.07 1.66 -15.57
CA LYS A 67 -1.00 2.81 -15.65
C LYS A 67 -0.21 4.12 -15.82
N PHE A 68 -0.70 5.02 -16.67
CA PHE A 68 -0.10 6.33 -16.96
C PHE A 68 -0.76 7.47 -16.13
N GLY A 69 0.03 8.46 -15.71
CA GLY A 69 -0.41 9.71 -15.06
C GLY A 69 0.76 10.51 -14.47
N MET A 70 0.65 11.84 -14.37
CA MET A 70 1.66 12.70 -13.73
C MET A 70 1.77 12.42 -12.23
N MET A 71 3.00 12.36 -11.70
CA MET A 71 3.24 12.30 -10.26
C MET A 71 2.94 13.66 -9.62
N ILE A 72 1.92 13.71 -8.76
CA ILE A 72 1.70 14.86 -7.89
C ILE A 72 2.41 14.60 -6.57
N GLN A 73 3.23 15.56 -6.14
CA GLN A 73 3.88 15.52 -4.84
C GLN A 73 2.85 15.85 -3.76
N ILE A 74 2.31 14.81 -3.14
CA ILE A 74 1.37 14.95 -2.02
C ILE A 74 2.21 15.17 -0.78
N GLN A 75 1.84 16.14 0.06
CA GLN A 75 2.53 16.39 1.32
C GLN A 75 2.62 15.08 2.11
N GLU A 76 3.85 14.68 2.42
CA GLU A 76 4.09 13.54 3.31
C GLU A 76 3.69 13.96 4.73
N PRO A 77 3.03 13.07 5.49
CA PRO A 77 2.77 13.33 6.90
C PRO A 77 4.08 13.65 7.63
N LYS A 78 4.01 14.51 8.64
CA LYS A 78 5.20 14.93 9.41
C LYS A 78 5.43 14.06 10.63
N SER A 79 4.39 13.35 11.08
CA SER A 79 4.39 12.50 12.26
C SER A 79 3.71 11.16 12.00
N PRO A 80 4.09 10.09 12.74
CA PRO A 80 3.37 8.81 12.72
C PRO A 80 1.88 9.00 13.03
N TRP A 81 1.02 8.25 12.35
CA TRP A 81 -0.43 8.19 12.57
C TRP A 81 -1.19 9.48 12.28
N GLU A 82 -0.55 10.50 11.69
CA GLU A 82 -1.20 11.74 11.29
C GLU A 82 -2.21 11.51 10.15
N ILE A 83 -1.82 10.70 9.17
CA ILE A 83 -2.64 10.32 8.02
C ILE A 83 -2.68 8.80 7.95
N VAL A 84 -3.89 8.24 7.99
CA VAL A 84 -4.10 6.80 7.89
C VAL A 84 -4.89 6.44 6.65
N HIS A 85 -4.52 5.32 6.03
CA HIS A 85 -5.30 4.67 5.00
C HIS A 85 -6.14 3.56 5.63
N MET A 86 -7.40 3.45 5.22
CA MET A 86 -8.31 2.47 5.78
C MET A 86 -9.03 1.67 4.69
N ASP A 87 -8.97 0.35 4.78
CA ASP A 87 -9.68 -0.55 3.86
C ASP A 87 -10.08 -1.88 4.52
N TRP A 88 -10.97 -2.64 3.88
CA TRP A 88 -11.52 -3.88 4.39
C TRP A 88 -11.18 -5.08 3.51
N VAL A 89 -10.54 -6.07 4.12
CA VAL A 89 -10.46 -7.43 3.58
C VAL A 89 -11.72 -8.17 3.96
N THR A 90 -12.61 -8.40 3.01
CA THR A 90 -13.88 -9.10 3.23
C THR A 90 -13.82 -10.54 2.72
N ALA A 91 -14.89 -11.31 2.98
CA ALA A 91 -15.01 -12.71 2.57
C ALA A 91 -13.90 -13.63 3.13
N LEU A 92 -13.44 -13.33 4.34
CA LEU A 92 -12.61 -14.23 5.11
C LEU A 92 -13.49 -15.34 5.73
N PRO A 93 -12.97 -16.56 5.90
CA PRO A 93 -13.70 -17.58 6.64
C PRO A 93 -13.94 -17.10 8.09
N PRO A 94 -15.04 -17.53 8.73
CA PRO A 94 -15.25 -17.27 10.15
C PRO A 94 -14.02 -17.69 10.98
N GLY A 95 -13.49 -16.76 11.77
CA GLY A 95 -12.33 -17.01 12.63
C GLY A 95 -12.40 -16.19 13.93
N GLY A 96 -11.64 -16.62 14.94
CA GLY A 96 -11.65 -16.08 16.28
C GLY A 96 -12.87 -16.52 17.10
N ASP A 97 -12.89 -16.09 18.35
CA ASP A 97 -13.96 -16.33 19.33
C ASP A 97 -15.33 -15.80 18.88
N ARG A 98 -15.35 -14.72 18.08
CA ARG A 98 -16.59 -14.08 17.58
C ARG A 98 -16.94 -14.39 16.14
N SER A 99 -16.30 -15.39 15.52
CA SER A 99 -16.56 -15.77 14.13
C SER A 99 -16.46 -14.58 13.15
N TYR A 100 -15.40 -13.78 13.31
CA TYR A 100 -15.08 -12.65 12.43
C TYR A 100 -14.93 -13.12 10.98
N ASN A 101 -15.48 -12.37 10.04
CA ASN A 101 -15.52 -12.72 8.61
C ASN A 101 -14.93 -11.62 7.70
N ALA A 102 -14.39 -10.56 8.30
CA ALA A 102 -13.70 -9.48 7.64
C ALA A 102 -12.55 -8.97 8.53
N CYS A 103 -11.64 -8.22 7.93
CA CYS A 103 -10.57 -7.54 8.65
C CYS A 103 -10.46 -6.11 8.15
N LEU A 104 -10.55 -5.15 9.06
CA LEU A 104 -10.23 -3.76 8.80
C LEU A 104 -8.71 -3.57 8.87
N VAL A 105 -8.13 -3.05 7.80
CA VAL A 105 -6.72 -2.73 7.68
C VAL A 105 -6.57 -1.22 7.81
N LEU A 106 -5.87 -0.79 8.86
CA LEU A 106 -5.43 0.58 9.05
C LEU A 106 -3.95 0.66 8.76
N VAL A 107 -3.52 1.61 7.94
CA VAL A 107 -2.09 1.78 7.64
C VAL A 107 -1.67 3.22 7.82
N ASP A 108 -0.67 3.42 8.68
CA ASP A 108 -0.02 4.71 8.83
C ASP A 108 0.73 5.08 7.55
N ARG A 109 0.39 6.23 6.98
CA ARG A 109 1.06 6.73 5.77
C ARG A 109 2.51 7.12 6.03
N TYR A 110 2.87 7.52 7.25
CA TYR A 110 4.24 7.92 7.60
C TYR A 110 5.17 6.71 7.71
N SER A 111 4.93 5.85 8.70
CA SER A 111 5.79 4.71 9.00
C SER A 111 5.55 3.48 8.11
N LYS A 112 4.42 3.46 7.38
CA LYS A 112 3.90 2.29 6.65
C LYS A 112 3.46 1.15 7.58
N THR A 113 3.24 1.44 8.85
CA THR A 113 2.84 0.44 9.84
C THR A 113 1.38 0.06 9.67
N PRO A 114 1.05 -1.24 9.49
CA PRO A 114 -0.31 -1.71 9.50
C PRO A 114 -0.80 -2.03 10.91
N MET A 115 -2.11 -1.92 11.10
CA MET A 115 -2.89 -2.57 12.15
C MET A 115 -4.03 -3.36 11.50
N PHE A 116 -4.19 -4.60 11.92
CA PHE A 116 -5.23 -5.50 11.43
C PHE A 116 -6.26 -5.72 12.52
N LEU A 117 -7.52 -5.40 12.23
CA LEU A 117 -8.60 -5.46 13.18
C LEU A 117 -9.66 -6.44 12.68
N PRO A 118 -9.76 -7.66 13.26
CA PRO A 118 -10.87 -8.58 12.99
C PRO A 118 -12.20 -7.91 13.25
N CYS A 119 -13.09 -8.01 12.28
CA CYS A 119 -14.39 -7.35 12.27
C CYS A 119 -15.40 -8.20 11.48
N HIS A 120 -16.63 -7.73 11.39
CA HIS A 120 -17.64 -8.33 10.52
C HIS A 120 -17.84 -7.44 9.29
N LYS A 121 -18.14 -8.06 8.15
CA LYS A 121 -18.38 -7.35 6.89
C LYS A 121 -19.55 -6.36 6.98
N ASP A 122 -20.49 -6.64 7.88
CA ASP A 122 -21.73 -5.90 8.09
C ASP A 122 -21.64 -4.95 9.31
N ASP A 123 -20.44 -4.78 9.90
CA ASP A 123 -20.23 -3.86 11.02
C ASP A 123 -20.64 -2.44 10.63
N THR A 124 -21.39 -1.78 11.51
CA THR A 124 -21.82 -0.41 11.30
C THR A 124 -20.66 0.56 11.49
N ALA A 125 -20.89 1.82 11.11
CA ALA A 125 -19.95 2.89 11.38
C ALA A 125 -19.70 3.08 12.90
N MET A 126 -20.72 2.82 13.73
CA MET A 126 -20.58 2.86 15.19
C MET A 126 -19.74 1.69 15.72
N ASP A 127 -20.01 0.47 15.25
CA ASP A 127 -19.22 -0.72 15.64
C ASP A 127 -17.74 -0.52 15.30
N THR A 128 -17.47 0.01 14.10
CA THR A 128 -16.13 0.35 13.64
C THR A 128 -15.50 1.46 14.50
N ALA A 129 -16.26 2.50 14.88
CA ALA A 129 -15.78 3.57 15.75
C ALA A 129 -15.35 3.02 17.12
N ILE A 130 -16.19 2.19 17.74
CA ILE A 130 -15.91 1.54 19.03
C ILE A 130 -14.68 0.64 18.91
N MET A 131 -14.54 -0.10 17.82
CA MET A 131 -13.37 -0.95 17.57
C MET A 131 -12.07 -0.12 17.49
N ILE A 132 -12.06 0.96 16.72
CA ILE A 132 -10.91 1.88 16.61
C ILE A 132 -10.62 2.53 17.96
N TRP A 133 -11.64 3.02 18.65
CA TRP A 133 -11.51 3.60 19.98
C TRP A 133 -10.79 2.67 20.97
N ASN A 134 -11.26 1.42 21.06
CA ASN A 134 -10.75 0.45 22.02
C ASN A 134 -9.37 -0.10 21.65
N LYS A 135 -9.11 -0.33 20.35
CA LYS A 135 -7.94 -1.10 19.90
C LYS A 135 -6.84 -0.25 19.28
N VAL A 136 -7.10 1.01 18.95
CA VAL A 136 -6.17 1.81 18.13
C VAL A 136 -5.77 3.09 18.82
N ILE A 137 -6.75 3.88 19.26
CA ILE A 137 -6.52 5.24 19.78
C ILE A 137 -5.51 5.26 20.93
N SER A 138 -5.53 4.27 21.83
CA SER A 138 -4.57 4.18 22.94
C SER A 138 -3.12 3.96 22.51
N HIS A 139 -2.89 3.40 21.32
CA HIS A 139 -1.56 3.10 20.79
C HIS A 139 -1.04 4.19 19.86
N THR A 140 -1.93 4.88 19.16
CA THR A 140 -1.57 5.80 18.07
C THR A 140 -1.88 7.26 18.37
N GLY A 141 -2.84 7.51 19.25
CA GLY A 141 -3.53 8.81 19.31
C GLY A 141 -4.56 8.96 18.20
N LEU A 142 -5.17 10.15 18.13
CA LEU A 142 -6.19 10.48 17.14
C LEU A 142 -5.56 10.88 15.80
N PHE A 143 -6.07 10.32 14.72
CA PHE A 143 -5.64 10.64 13.36
C PHE A 143 -6.11 12.05 12.96
N GLN A 144 -5.33 12.77 12.16
CA GLN A 144 -5.76 14.05 11.59
C GLN A 144 -6.58 13.86 10.30
N ASN A 145 -6.22 12.86 9.49
CA ASN A 145 -6.92 12.53 8.25
C ASN A 145 -7.04 11.02 8.06
N ILE A 146 -8.18 10.57 7.56
CA ILE A 146 -8.36 9.21 7.01
C ILE A 146 -8.58 9.31 5.50
N THR A 147 -7.80 8.57 4.72
CA THR A 147 -7.96 8.44 3.26
C THR A 147 -8.56 7.09 2.91
N ARG A 148 -9.51 7.05 1.96
CA ARG A 148 -10.31 5.85 1.65
C ARG A 148 -10.88 5.84 0.23
N ASP A 149 -11.13 4.63 -0.29
CA ASP A 149 -11.69 4.31 -1.61
C ASP A 149 -13.21 4.01 -1.67
N ARG A 150 -13.92 3.82 -0.54
CA ARG A 150 -15.37 3.43 -0.50
C ARG A 150 -16.33 4.57 -0.04
N ASP A 151 -17.64 4.26 0.03
CA ASP A 151 -18.84 5.04 0.45
C ASP A 151 -18.68 6.26 1.43
N PRO A 152 -18.69 7.51 0.94
CA PRO A 152 -18.58 8.72 1.76
C PRO A 152 -19.52 8.78 2.98
N LYS A 153 -20.71 8.17 2.90
CA LYS A 153 -21.72 8.21 3.98
C LYS A 153 -21.24 7.48 5.24
N PHE A 154 -20.78 6.24 5.10
CA PHE A 154 -20.23 5.45 6.21
C PHE A 154 -19.10 6.20 6.94
N PHE A 155 -18.26 6.92 6.19
CA PHE A 155 -17.09 7.60 6.76
C PHE A 155 -17.47 8.84 7.54
N SER A 156 -18.42 9.61 7.00
CA SER A 156 -18.99 10.74 7.74
C SER A 156 -19.57 10.28 9.08
N GLU A 157 -20.29 9.15 9.09
CA GLU A 157 -20.88 8.58 10.29
C GLU A 157 -19.81 8.05 11.26
N LEU A 158 -18.82 7.31 10.75
CA LEU A 158 -17.69 6.79 11.54
C LEU A 158 -16.95 7.93 12.25
N TRP A 159 -16.66 9.01 11.52
CA TRP A 159 -15.94 10.17 12.04
C TRP A 159 -16.75 10.88 13.12
N THR A 160 -18.04 11.09 12.87
CA THR A 160 -18.98 11.66 13.85
C THR A 160 -19.01 10.81 15.12
N ASN A 161 -19.09 9.48 15.00
CA ASN A 161 -19.09 8.57 16.13
C ASN A 161 -17.77 8.60 16.91
N LEU A 162 -16.62 8.61 16.23
CA LEU A 162 -15.31 8.75 16.89
C LEU A 162 -15.23 10.06 17.68
N HIS A 163 -15.69 11.18 17.12
CA HIS A 163 -15.66 12.47 17.82
C HIS A 163 -16.57 12.49 19.04
N ASN A 164 -17.75 11.89 18.92
CA ASN A 164 -18.68 11.74 20.03
C ASN A 164 -18.05 10.92 21.16
N LEU A 165 -17.28 9.87 20.85
CA LEU A 165 -16.53 9.09 21.85
C LEU A 165 -15.45 9.93 22.55
N PHE A 166 -14.80 10.86 21.86
CA PHE A 166 -13.88 11.84 22.48
C PHE A 166 -14.59 12.97 23.24
N GLY A 167 -15.91 13.15 23.08
CA GLY A 167 -16.65 14.28 23.63
C GLY A 167 -16.27 15.64 23.02
N THR A 168 -15.69 15.66 21.81
CA THR A 168 -15.19 16.89 21.17
C THR A 168 -16.15 17.42 20.09
N LYS A 169 -16.16 18.75 19.93
CA LYS A 169 -16.88 19.44 18.85
C LYS A 169 -15.98 19.83 17.67
N LEU A 170 -14.67 19.53 17.74
CA LEU A 170 -13.72 19.84 16.68
C LEU A 170 -14.00 18.97 15.45
N SER A 171 -14.01 19.55 14.26
CA SER A 171 -14.08 18.81 13.00
C SER A 171 -12.66 18.58 12.45
N PHE A 172 -12.19 17.34 12.39
CA PHE A 172 -10.98 16.98 11.66
C PHE A 172 -11.33 16.77 10.19
N SER A 173 -10.49 17.21 9.25
CA SER A 173 -10.81 17.16 7.82
C SER A 173 -10.60 15.78 7.22
N THR A 174 -11.47 15.38 6.30
CA THR A 174 -11.22 14.27 5.37
C THR A 174 -10.73 14.87 4.06
N VAL A 175 -9.42 15.12 3.94
CA VAL A 175 -8.89 15.66 2.68
C VAL A 175 -8.78 14.52 1.65
N TYR A 176 -9.60 14.60 0.61
CA TYR A 176 -9.61 13.66 -0.52
C TYR A 176 -8.48 14.01 -1.51
N HIS A 177 -7.50 13.11 -1.65
CA HIS A 177 -6.40 13.24 -2.62
C HIS A 177 -6.27 11.99 -3.50
N PRO A 178 -6.99 11.94 -4.65
CA PRO A 178 -7.09 10.75 -5.52
C PRO A 178 -5.80 10.37 -6.27
N GLN A 179 -4.68 11.04 -6.01
CA GLN A 179 -3.37 10.73 -6.58
C GLN A 179 -2.48 9.90 -5.65
N THR A 180 -2.80 9.83 -4.36
CA THR A 180 -2.11 8.96 -3.38
C THR A 180 -2.58 7.52 -3.42
N ASP A 181 -3.78 7.27 -3.98
CA ASP A 181 -4.44 5.97 -3.91
C ASP A 181 -3.54 4.88 -4.51
N GLY A 182 -2.83 5.12 -5.62
CA GLY A 182 -2.00 4.06 -6.23
C GLY A 182 -0.83 3.51 -5.38
N LEU A 183 -0.37 4.21 -4.33
CA LEU A 183 0.63 3.70 -3.38
C LEU A 183 -0.03 3.05 -2.16
N ALA A 184 -1.11 3.65 -1.66
CA ALA A 184 -1.92 3.09 -0.59
C ALA A 184 -2.61 1.80 -1.04
N GLU A 185 -3.24 1.79 -2.22
CA GLU A 185 -3.85 0.64 -2.90
C GLU A 185 -2.85 -0.52 -3.01
N ARG A 186 -1.62 -0.28 -3.49
CA ARG A 186 -0.61 -1.35 -3.62
C ARG A 186 -0.17 -1.90 -2.26
N MET A 187 -0.02 -1.03 -1.26
CA MET A 187 0.34 -1.44 0.09
C MET A 187 -0.79 -2.25 0.73
N ILE A 188 -2.03 -1.77 0.63
CA ILE A 188 -3.22 -2.45 1.13
C ILE A 188 -3.39 -3.79 0.43
N GLN A 189 -3.28 -3.86 -0.90
CA GLN A 189 -3.31 -5.12 -1.67
C GLN A 189 -2.24 -6.11 -1.17
N THR A 190 -1.03 -5.62 -0.91
CA THR A 190 0.04 -6.46 -0.34
C THR A 190 -0.38 -7.02 1.03
N LEU A 191 -0.98 -6.19 1.88
CA LEU A 191 -1.46 -6.60 3.20
C LEU A 191 -2.64 -7.58 3.12
N GLU A 192 -3.56 -7.38 2.16
CA GLU A 192 -4.65 -8.34 1.92
C GLU A 192 -4.10 -9.70 1.48
N ASP A 193 -3.14 -9.70 0.56
CA ASP A 193 -2.51 -10.91 0.05
C ASP A 193 -1.76 -11.62 1.17
N MET A 194 -1.14 -10.87 2.08
CA MET A 194 -0.53 -11.45 3.27
C MET A 194 -1.55 -12.13 4.18
N ILE A 195 -2.72 -11.51 4.44
CA ILE A 195 -3.80 -12.17 5.20
C ILE A 195 -4.27 -13.44 4.48
N LYS A 196 -4.46 -13.39 3.16
CA LYS A 196 -4.89 -14.55 2.36
C LYS A 196 -3.87 -15.70 2.41
N ARG A 197 -2.57 -15.38 2.34
CA ARG A 197 -1.47 -16.36 2.47
C ARG A 197 -1.41 -16.93 3.89
N PHE A 198 -1.52 -16.09 4.91
CA PHE A 198 -1.55 -16.55 6.31
C PHE A 198 -2.74 -17.47 6.58
N ARG A 199 -3.91 -17.18 6.01
CA ARG A 199 -5.08 -18.06 6.04
C ARG A 199 -4.79 -19.40 5.36
N ALA A 200 -4.20 -19.39 4.16
CA ALA A 200 -3.89 -20.64 3.45
C ALA A 200 -2.93 -21.52 4.26
N TYR A 201 -1.91 -20.90 4.86
CA TYR A 201 -1.01 -21.56 5.80
C TYR A 201 -1.79 -22.20 6.95
N VAL A 202 -2.63 -21.46 7.66
CA VAL A 202 -3.48 -21.98 8.74
C VAL A 202 -4.28 -23.22 8.33
N VAL A 203 -4.89 -23.22 7.14
CA VAL A 203 -5.73 -24.32 6.66
C VAL A 203 -4.91 -25.60 6.45
N GLU A 204 -3.67 -25.48 5.98
CA GLU A 204 -2.77 -26.63 5.75
C GLU A 204 -2.42 -27.37 7.05
N PHE A 205 -2.34 -26.67 8.18
CA PHE A 205 -1.99 -27.25 9.47
C PHE A 205 -3.21 -27.64 10.32
N LYS A 206 -4.42 -27.24 9.90
CA LYS A 206 -5.67 -27.43 10.66
C LYS A 206 -6.00 -28.91 10.92
N ASP A 207 -5.54 -29.81 10.05
CA ASP A 207 -5.75 -31.26 10.18
C ASP A 207 -4.68 -31.95 11.05
N SER A 208 -3.75 -31.19 11.65
CA SER A 208 -2.78 -31.74 12.61
C SER A 208 -3.33 -31.68 14.04
N ASP A 209 -3.11 -32.76 14.81
CA ASP A 209 -3.68 -32.98 16.16
C ASP A 209 -3.37 -31.88 17.20
N PHE A 210 -2.50 -30.92 16.88
CA PHE A 210 -2.04 -29.87 17.80
C PHE A 210 -2.33 -28.43 17.32
N PHE A 211 -2.93 -28.24 16.14
CA PHE A 211 -3.08 -26.89 15.55
C PHE A 211 -4.51 -26.35 15.65
N THR A 212 -4.72 -25.46 16.62
CA THR A 212 -6.02 -24.80 16.86
C THR A 212 -6.07 -23.35 16.37
N HIS A 213 -5.02 -22.87 15.71
CA HIS A 213 -4.90 -21.47 15.32
C HIS A 213 -5.71 -21.19 14.06
N ASP A 214 -6.37 -20.04 14.02
CA ASP A 214 -7.02 -19.48 12.83
C ASP A 214 -6.35 -18.16 12.38
N TRP A 215 -6.87 -17.57 11.30
CA TRP A 215 -6.31 -16.32 10.78
C TRP A 215 -6.41 -15.15 11.78
N CYS A 216 -7.42 -15.12 12.65
CA CYS A 216 -7.56 -14.10 13.70
C CYS A 216 -6.47 -14.25 14.75
N THR A 217 -6.22 -15.48 15.21
CA THR A 217 -5.20 -15.77 16.25
C THR A 217 -3.79 -15.44 15.80
N LEU A 218 -3.52 -15.44 14.48
CA LEU A 218 -2.20 -15.20 13.92
C LEU A 218 -1.94 -13.75 13.50
N ILE A 219 -2.90 -12.84 13.64
CA ILE A 219 -2.72 -11.41 13.35
C ILE A 219 -1.49 -10.80 14.05
N PRO A 220 -1.24 -11.06 15.35
CA PRO A 220 -0.05 -10.50 16.01
C PRO A 220 1.26 -10.93 15.34
N ALA A 221 1.34 -12.17 14.87
CA ALA A 221 2.51 -12.67 14.15
C ALA A 221 2.65 -11.99 12.78
N LEU A 222 1.54 -11.80 12.07
CA LEU A 222 1.50 -11.09 10.79
C LEU A 222 1.96 -9.63 10.92
N GLU A 223 1.44 -8.90 11.92
CA GLU A 223 1.85 -7.53 12.21
C GLU A 223 3.34 -7.45 12.52
N LEU A 224 3.82 -8.32 13.40
CA LEU A 224 5.22 -8.35 13.82
C LEU A 224 6.15 -8.64 12.63
N ALA A 225 5.80 -9.60 11.78
CA ALA A 225 6.55 -9.93 10.58
C ALA A 225 6.64 -8.75 9.60
N TYR A 226 5.53 -8.03 9.40
CA TYR A 226 5.53 -6.84 8.54
C TYR A 226 6.35 -5.70 9.14
N LYS A 227 6.12 -5.37 10.42
CA LYS A 227 6.78 -4.25 11.11
C LYS A 227 8.29 -4.38 11.21
N THR A 228 8.80 -5.61 11.18
CA THR A 228 10.24 -5.92 11.23
C THR A 228 10.87 -6.20 9.85
N SER A 229 10.07 -6.17 8.78
CA SER A 229 10.56 -6.34 7.41
C SER A 229 10.88 -4.99 6.78
N ILE A 230 12.03 -4.87 6.10
CA ILE A 230 12.43 -3.60 5.44
C ILE A 230 11.41 -3.26 4.36
N HIS A 231 10.83 -2.07 4.41
CA HIS A 231 9.92 -1.59 3.38
C HIS A 231 10.72 -0.95 2.23
N TYR A 232 10.41 -1.31 0.98
CA TYR A 232 11.21 -0.88 -0.19
C TYR A 232 11.28 0.65 -0.32
N SER A 233 10.16 1.33 -0.13
CA SER A 233 10.09 2.79 -0.32
C SER A 233 10.85 3.57 0.75
N THR A 234 10.99 3.03 1.97
CA THR A 234 11.61 3.75 3.11
C THR A 234 13.04 3.26 3.38
N GLY A 235 13.42 2.08 2.89
CA GLY A 235 14.69 1.43 3.21
C GLY A 235 14.82 1.05 4.70
N LYS A 236 13.75 1.17 5.48
CA LYS A 236 13.68 0.90 6.91
C LYS A 236 12.54 -0.07 7.20
N THR A 237 12.63 -0.75 8.33
CA THR A 237 11.51 -1.51 8.90
C THR A 237 10.43 -0.53 9.39
N PRO A 238 9.13 -0.76 9.19
CA PRO A 238 8.07 0.15 9.65
C PRO A 238 8.12 0.48 11.14
N ALA A 239 8.57 -0.45 11.99
CA ALA A 239 8.72 -0.20 13.42
C ALA A 239 9.75 0.90 13.75
N MET A 240 10.76 1.10 12.89
CA MET A 240 11.81 2.09 13.14
C MET A 240 11.29 3.55 13.07
N PRO A 241 10.62 4.02 12.01
CA PRO A 241 10.00 5.34 11.99
C PRO A 241 8.77 5.45 12.90
N GLU A 242 8.07 4.35 13.23
CA GLU A 242 6.91 4.36 14.14
C GLU A 242 7.34 4.51 15.61
N LYS A 243 8.23 3.62 16.08
CA LYS A 243 8.57 3.45 17.50
C LYS A 243 9.98 3.89 17.86
N GLY A 244 10.85 4.07 16.87
CA GLY A 244 12.27 4.34 17.07
C GLY A 244 13.13 3.10 17.32
N TRP A 245 12.54 1.90 17.36
CA TRP A 245 13.24 0.64 17.60
C TRP A 245 12.51 -0.53 16.94
N ASN A 246 13.25 -1.62 16.68
CA ASN A 246 12.69 -2.86 16.14
C ASN A 246 12.33 -3.83 17.28
N PRO A 247 11.09 -4.37 17.28
CA PRO A 247 10.72 -5.49 18.13
C PRO A 247 11.71 -6.65 18.02
N ARG A 248 12.03 -7.27 19.16
CA ARG A 248 12.89 -8.47 19.18
C ARG A 248 12.13 -9.65 18.58
N LEU A 249 12.83 -10.44 17.79
CA LEU A 249 12.33 -11.68 17.23
C LEU A 249 13.00 -12.88 17.89
N PRO A 250 12.39 -14.08 17.85
CA PRO A 250 12.97 -15.27 18.45
C PRO A 250 14.40 -15.56 17.99
N TYR A 251 14.77 -15.28 16.73
CA TYR A 251 16.15 -15.49 16.26
C TYR A 251 17.16 -14.49 16.86
N ASP A 252 16.73 -13.38 17.44
CA ASP A 252 17.64 -12.44 18.10
C ASP A 252 18.19 -13.00 19.41
N THR A 253 17.56 -14.03 20.01
CA THR A 253 18.15 -14.74 21.15
C THR A 253 19.30 -15.64 20.72
N LEU A 254 19.22 -16.25 19.53
CA LEU A 254 20.29 -17.07 18.94
C LEU A 254 21.56 -16.24 18.63
N LYS A 255 21.41 -14.93 18.39
CA LYS A 255 22.55 -14.02 18.15
C LYS A 255 23.41 -13.77 19.39
N LYS A 256 22.90 -13.98 20.61
CA LYS A 256 23.70 -13.78 21.84
C LYS A 256 24.84 -14.80 21.96
N ASP A 257 24.66 -15.99 21.39
CA ASP A 257 25.68 -17.05 21.39
C ASP A 257 26.61 -16.95 20.17
N LEU A 258 26.35 -16.01 19.26
CA LEU A 258 27.15 -15.70 18.07
C LEU A 258 27.93 -14.39 18.28
N VAL A 259 28.93 -14.40 19.17
CA VAL A 259 29.94 -13.34 19.27
C VAL A 259 31.18 -13.88 18.52
N ASP A 260 31.79 -13.25 17.51
CA ASP A 260 32.02 -11.82 17.21
C ASP A 260 31.48 -11.39 15.84
N ILE A 261 30.96 -10.16 15.76
CA ILE A 261 30.81 -9.46 14.48
C ILE A 261 32.21 -9.12 13.99
N HIS A 262 32.73 -9.90 13.05
CA HIS A 262 34.05 -9.66 12.44
C HIS A 262 34.17 -8.17 12.02
N PRO A 263 35.29 -7.47 12.30
CA PRO A 263 35.45 -6.03 12.03
C PRO A 263 35.05 -5.63 10.60
N THR A 264 35.34 -6.50 9.63
CA THR A 264 34.94 -6.35 8.23
C THR A 264 33.43 -6.24 8.03
N ALA A 265 32.59 -6.97 8.78
CA ALA A 265 31.13 -6.87 8.68
C ALA A 265 30.62 -5.51 9.18
N SER A 266 31.24 -4.96 10.23
CA SER A 266 30.97 -3.60 10.71
C SER A 266 31.40 -2.54 9.70
N SER A 267 32.61 -2.68 9.11
CA SER A 267 33.08 -1.82 8.02
C SER A 267 32.19 -1.93 6.77
N PHE A 268 31.73 -3.14 6.44
CA PHE A 268 30.85 -3.39 5.30
C PHE A 268 29.46 -2.77 5.52
N LYS A 269 28.92 -2.84 6.73
CA LYS A 269 27.67 -2.15 7.10
C LYS A 269 27.80 -0.63 6.92
N ILE A 270 28.90 -0.03 7.38
CA ILE A 270 29.17 1.40 7.19
C ILE A 270 29.27 1.76 5.69
N ILE A 271 29.95 0.93 4.89
CA ILE A 271 30.05 1.12 3.44
C ILE A 271 28.67 0.98 2.78
N LEU A 272 27.87 -0.02 3.19
CA LEU A 272 26.53 -0.24 2.67
C LEU A 272 25.58 0.92 3.01
N ASP A 273 25.66 1.44 4.23
CA ASP A 273 24.86 2.58 4.68
C ASP A 273 25.27 3.85 3.93
N LYS A 274 26.56 4.08 3.69
CA LYS A 274 27.04 5.17 2.83
C LYS A 274 26.55 5.02 1.39
N ALA A 275 26.61 3.81 0.82
CA ALA A 275 26.13 3.51 -0.51
C ALA A 275 24.61 3.72 -0.64
N ARG A 276 23.83 3.30 0.37
CA ARG A 276 22.38 3.54 0.43
C ARG A 276 22.03 5.01 0.56
N HIS A 277 22.73 5.76 1.41
CA HIS A 277 22.54 7.22 1.51
C HIS A 277 22.87 7.93 0.20
N HIS A 278 23.94 7.50 -0.48
CA HIS A 278 24.29 8.02 -1.80
C HIS A 278 23.23 7.68 -2.85
N ALA A 279 22.77 6.42 -2.90
CA ALA A 279 21.72 5.99 -3.83
C ALA A 279 20.39 6.73 -3.60
N ASN A 280 19.98 6.94 -2.34
CA ASN A 280 18.79 7.74 -2.02
C ASN A 280 18.95 9.19 -2.45
N ARG A 281 20.14 9.78 -2.27
CA ARG A 281 20.44 11.14 -2.72
C ARG A 281 20.40 11.22 -4.25
N CYS A 282 21.02 10.27 -4.95
CA CYS A 282 20.94 10.16 -6.41
C CYS A 282 19.50 9.97 -6.89
N MET A 283 18.66 9.19 -6.20
CA MET A 283 17.24 9.08 -6.54
C MET A 283 16.49 10.40 -6.33
N GLN A 284 16.76 11.12 -5.23
CA GLN A 284 16.18 12.45 -5.00
C GLN A 284 16.64 13.46 -6.06
N ASP A 285 17.91 13.42 -6.45
CA ASP A 285 18.48 14.29 -7.48
C ASP A 285 17.96 13.91 -8.88
N CYS A 286 17.80 12.63 -9.19
CA CYS A 286 17.14 12.16 -10.40
C CYS A 286 15.66 12.56 -10.43
N PHE A 287 14.96 12.51 -9.29
CA PHE A 287 13.58 12.99 -9.17
C PHE A 287 13.49 14.49 -9.39
N LYS A 288 14.39 15.29 -8.79
CA LYS A 288 14.49 16.73 -9.02
C LYS A 288 14.79 17.05 -10.49
N TYR A 289 15.77 16.37 -11.07
CA TYR A 289 16.15 16.54 -12.46
C TYR A 289 15.03 16.11 -13.43
N ALA A 290 14.31 15.03 -13.10
CA ALA A 290 13.14 14.60 -13.85
C ALA A 290 12.01 15.63 -13.77
N ASN A 291 11.72 16.18 -12.59
CA ASN A 291 10.75 17.27 -12.41
C ASN A 291 11.16 18.53 -13.19
N GLU A 292 12.42 18.97 -13.06
CA GLU A 292 12.94 20.15 -13.77
C GLU A 292 12.92 20.00 -15.30
N ARG A 293 13.15 18.78 -15.81
CA ARG A 293 13.08 18.48 -17.25
C ARG A 293 11.64 18.30 -17.73
N TRP A 294 10.77 17.74 -16.89
CA TRP A 294 9.34 17.58 -17.14
C TRP A 294 8.62 18.94 -17.19
N ASP A 295 8.91 19.83 -16.25
CA ASP A 295 8.39 21.21 -16.20
C ASP A 295 8.85 22.04 -17.40
N LYS A 296 10.07 21.80 -17.92
CA LYS A 296 10.59 22.45 -19.14
C LYS A 296 9.91 21.97 -20.43
N SER A 297 9.28 20.80 -20.42
CA SER A 297 8.69 20.16 -21.61
C SER A 297 7.16 20.20 -21.67
N HIS A 298 6.50 20.55 -20.56
CA HIS A 298 5.04 20.63 -20.48
C HIS A 298 4.63 22.05 -20.10
N LYS A 299 3.95 22.74 -21.02
CA LYS A 299 3.29 24.01 -20.70
C LYS A 299 1.96 23.72 -19.97
N PRO A 300 1.63 24.46 -18.89
CA PRO A 300 0.32 24.35 -18.27
C PRO A 300 -0.77 24.73 -19.30
N PRO A 301 -1.92 24.05 -19.32
CA PRO A 301 -3.02 24.47 -20.17
C PRO A 301 -3.51 25.84 -19.68
N GLU A 302 -3.44 26.87 -20.54
CA GLU A 302 -3.90 28.24 -20.25
C GLU A 302 -5.44 28.31 -20.30
N LEU A 303 -6.10 27.60 -19.39
CA LEU A 303 -7.56 27.60 -19.26
C LEU A 303 -8.00 28.78 -18.39
N LYS A 304 -8.97 29.55 -18.85
CA LYS A 304 -9.59 30.65 -18.11
C LYS A 304 -11.01 30.32 -17.71
N ILE A 305 -11.46 30.91 -16.60
CA ILE A 305 -12.87 30.88 -16.22
C ILE A 305 -13.67 31.55 -17.35
N GLY A 306 -14.70 30.86 -17.84
CA GLY A 306 -15.48 31.26 -19.01
C GLY A 306 -15.13 30.56 -20.32
N ASP A 307 -13.99 29.88 -20.41
CA ASP A 307 -13.63 29.14 -21.63
C ASP A 307 -14.57 27.95 -21.86
N LEU A 308 -14.85 27.67 -23.13
CA LEU A 308 -15.65 26.52 -23.56
C LEU A 308 -14.74 25.34 -23.88
N VAL A 309 -14.98 24.21 -23.21
CA VAL A 309 -14.18 23.00 -23.36
C VAL A 309 -15.02 21.76 -23.68
N LEU A 310 -14.48 20.89 -24.52
CA LEU A 310 -15.04 19.57 -24.83
C LEU A 310 -14.44 18.52 -23.89
N VAL A 311 -15.29 17.66 -23.31
CA VAL A 311 -14.91 16.63 -22.33
C VAL A 311 -14.89 15.26 -22.98
N SER A 312 -13.81 14.50 -22.83
CA SER A 312 -13.74 13.15 -23.43
C SER A 312 -14.74 12.17 -22.82
N THR A 313 -15.41 11.38 -23.68
CA THR A 313 -16.42 10.38 -23.27
C THR A 313 -15.83 9.02 -22.89
N LEU A 314 -14.50 8.85 -23.00
CA LEU A 314 -13.75 7.60 -22.77
C LEU A 314 -13.94 6.99 -21.38
N ASN A 315 -14.09 7.83 -20.34
CA ASN A 315 -14.24 7.40 -18.96
C ASN A 315 -15.71 7.42 -18.47
N PHE A 316 -16.67 7.70 -19.36
CA PHE A 316 -18.09 7.77 -19.01
C PHE A 316 -18.85 6.53 -19.50
N ASN A 317 -19.06 5.58 -18.60
CA ASN A 317 -19.72 4.29 -18.90
C ASN A 317 -21.26 4.38 -19.07
N ASN A 318 -21.89 5.50 -18.69
CA ASN A 318 -23.36 5.63 -18.59
C ASN A 318 -23.99 6.63 -19.60
N ILE A 319 -23.29 6.94 -20.69
CA ILE A 319 -23.85 7.76 -21.79
C ILE A 319 -24.52 6.80 -22.78
N LYS A 320 -25.73 7.13 -23.25
CA LYS A 320 -26.54 6.21 -24.09
C LYS A 320 -25.86 5.94 -25.44
N GLY A 321 -25.89 4.68 -25.90
CA GLY A 321 -25.44 4.27 -27.24
C GLY A 321 -24.35 3.18 -27.26
N PRO A 322 -24.19 2.46 -28.39
CA PRO A 322 -23.20 1.40 -28.53
C PRO A 322 -21.76 1.94 -28.54
N LYS A 323 -20.85 1.28 -27.81
CA LYS A 323 -19.46 1.70 -27.53
C LYS A 323 -18.60 2.03 -28.77
N LYS A 324 -18.96 1.53 -29.96
CA LYS A 324 -18.26 1.76 -31.24
C LYS A 324 -18.77 2.96 -32.05
N LEU A 325 -19.94 3.52 -31.73
CA LEU A 325 -20.58 4.63 -32.47
C LEU A 325 -20.73 5.89 -31.61
N LYS A 326 -20.01 5.98 -30.49
CA LYS A 326 -20.11 7.07 -29.54
C LYS A 326 -19.11 8.17 -29.89
N ASP A 327 -19.56 9.41 -29.89
CA ASP A 327 -18.67 10.56 -30.05
C ASP A 327 -17.61 10.56 -28.95
N SER A 328 -16.36 10.81 -29.35
CA SER A 328 -15.21 10.73 -28.44
C SER A 328 -15.17 11.87 -27.41
N PHE A 329 -15.97 12.92 -27.62
CA PHE A 329 -16.07 14.11 -26.77
C PHE A 329 -17.52 14.60 -26.64
N ALA A 330 -17.87 15.16 -25.48
CA ALA A 330 -19.16 15.75 -25.15
C ALA A 330 -18.98 17.21 -24.72
N GLY A 331 -19.96 18.07 -25.02
CA GLY A 331 -19.91 19.50 -24.75
C GLY A 331 -20.23 20.34 -26.00
N PRO A 332 -19.84 21.62 -26.05
CA PRO A 332 -18.94 22.31 -25.13
C PRO A 332 -19.56 22.66 -23.77
N PHE A 333 -18.75 22.67 -22.72
CA PHE A 333 -19.13 23.10 -21.36
C PHE A 333 -18.27 24.28 -20.91
N MET A 334 -18.85 25.18 -20.11
CA MET A 334 -18.16 26.36 -19.62
C MET A 334 -17.35 26.05 -18.35
N ILE A 335 -16.12 26.57 -18.28
CA ILE A 335 -15.31 26.52 -17.05
C ILE A 335 -15.85 27.54 -16.04
N LYS A 336 -16.36 27.03 -14.90
CA LYS A 336 -16.87 27.83 -13.79
C LYS A 336 -15.80 28.18 -12.76
N ALA A 337 -14.86 27.28 -12.51
CA ALA A 337 -13.76 27.49 -11.56
C ALA A 337 -12.53 26.65 -11.92
N LEU A 338 -11.35 27.13 -11.52
CA LEU A 338 -10.08 26.42 -11.64
C LEU A 338 -9.67 25.86 -10.26
N HIS A 339 -9.42 24.56 -10.17
CA HIS A 339 -9.01 23.86 -8.96
C HIS A 339 -7.55 23.43 -9.09
N GLY A 340 -6.64 24.39 -8.91
CA GLY A 340 -5.21 24.18 -9.13
C GLY A 340 -4.84 23.97 -10.62
N PRO A 341 -3.61 23.52 -10.92
CA PRO A 341 -3.13 23.41 -12.31
C PRO A 341 -3.74 22.25 -13.12
N ASN A 342 -4.43 21.31 -12.45
CA ASN A 342 -4.77 20.00 -13.02
C ASN A 342 -6.26 19.64 -12.90
N ALA A 343 -7.14 20.55 -12.47
CA ALA A 343 -8.57 20.30 -12.42
C ALA A 343 -9.39 21.56 -12.69
N VAL A 344 -10.48 21.40 -13.41
CA VAL A 344 -11.45 22.46 -13.72
C VAL A 344 -12.83 22.02 -13.28
N GLN A 345 -13.62 22.98 -12.81
CA GLN A 345 -15.04 22.78 -12.56
C GLN A 345 -15.84 23.29 -13.76
N LEU A 346 -16.66 22.42 -14.32
CA LEU A 346 -17.47 22.70 -15.51
C LEU A 346 -18.95 22.86 -15.14
N GLU A 347 -19.62 23.72 -15.88
CA GLU A 347 -21.08 23.76 -15.91
C GLU A 347 -21.61 22.66 -16.84
N LEU A 348 -21.87 21.49 -16.28
CA LEU A 348 -22.35 20.33 -17.04
C LEU A 348 -23.85 20.44 -17.32
N THR A 349 -24.22 20.30 -18.58
CA THR A 349 -25.62 20.31 -19.07
C THR A 349 -25.93 19.02 -19.84
N GLY A 350 -27.22 18.76 -20.12
CA GLY A 350 -27.65 17.58 -20.88
C GLY A 350 -27.37 16.25 -20.15
N GLU A 351 -26.86 15.24 -20.88
CA GLU A 351 -26.65 13.87 -20.37
C GLU A 351 -25.59 13.76 -19.26
N LEU A 352 -24.80 14.82 -19.02
CA LEU A 352 -23.74 14.87 -18.01
C LEU A 352 -24.11 15.68 -16.76
N MET A 353 -25.34 16.21 -16.66
CA MET A 353 -25.80 17.05 -15.54
C MET A 353 -25.66 16.37 -14.15
N ASN A 354 -25.82 15.04 -14.10
CA ASN A 354 -25.73 14.26 -12.86
C ASN A 354 -24.31 13.74 -12.56
N LYS A 355 -23.28 14.21 -13.28
CA LYS A 355 -21.88 13.81 -13.06
C LYS A 355 -21.14 14.84 -12.23
N HIS A 356 -20.04 14.40 -11.61
CA HIS A 356 -19.19 15.30 -10.83
C HIS A 356 -18.66 16.42 -11.72
N SER A 357 -18.94 17.67 -11.34
CA SER A 357 -18.63 18.86 -12.14
C SER A 357 -17.13 19.19 -12.19
N THR A 358 -16.32 18.62 -11.30
CA THR A 358 -14.86 18.80 -11.34
C THR A 358 -14.21 17.69 -12.16
N ILE A 359 -13.52 18.07 -13.24
CA ILE A 359 -12.87 17.17 -14.18
C ILE A 359 -11.34 17.43 -14.16
N PRO A 360 -10.51 16.38 -14.07
CA PRO A 360 -9.07 16.53 -14.07
C PRO A 360 -8.52 16.83 -15.49
N CYS A 361 -7.65 17.82 -15.61
CA CYS A 361 -6.95 18.24 -16.84
C CYS A 361 -5.78 17.31 -17.16
N LYS A 362 -6.02 15.99 -17.23
CA LYS A 362 -4.94 14.98 -17.32
C LYS A 362 -4.26 14.87 -18.70
N SER A 363 -4.70 15.60 -19.73
CA SER A 363 -4.07 15.72 -21.07
C SER A 363 -4.97 16.48 -22.05
N ASP A 364 -4.43 16.88 -23.22
CA ASP A 364 -5.16 17.34 -24.43
C ASP A 364 -6.22 16.34 -24.95
N LYS A 365 -6.25 15.12 -24.39
CA LYS A 365 -7.26 14.10 -24.67
C LYS A 365 -8.43 14.12 -23.69
N THR A 366 -8.36 14.89 -22.62
CA THR A 366 -9.39 14.94 -21.56
C THR A 366 -10.27 16.17 -21.70
N LEU A 367 -9.66 17.31 -22.04
CA LEU A 367 -10.31 18.58 -22.31
C LEU A 367 -9.70 19.19 -23.58
N GLN A 368 -10.55 19.66 -24.51
CA GLN A 368 -10.12 20.42 -25.67
C GLN A 368 -10.77 21.80 -25.65
N LEU A 369 -9.95 22.86 -25.72
CA LEU A 369 -10.44 24.23 -25.94
C LEU A 369 -11.12 24.32 -27.30
N LYS A 370 -12.25 25.02 -27.36
CA LYS A 370 -13.00 25.26 -28.61
C LYS A 370 -12.71 26.63 -29.18
#